data_AF-A0A3D2DJ84-F1
#
_entry.id   AF-A0A3D2DJ84-F1
#
_cell.length_a   1.000
_cell.length_b   1.000
_cell.length_c   1.000
_cell.angle_alpha   90.00
_cell.angle_beta   90.00
_cell.angle_gamma   90.00
#
_symmetry.space_group_name_H-M   'P 1'
#
loop_
_entity.id
_entity.type
_entity.pdbx_description
1 polymer ?
#
loop_
_entity_poly.entity_id
_entity_poly.type
_entity_poly.pdbx_seq_one_letter_code
_entity_poly.pdbx_strand_id
1 'polypeptide(L)'
;MTTDKIKRMLDACYLAKRIRELLPELPDGVTPAYIQYMDVIHTLQKGNSDVNVKVSDISDMLKLPRPGVTRTVKEMEKKGYLSKTISKEDARITYITLTEKGEQLSEKYDKNYYSRLVEYMEDISDEEADCMIHTIDKFYRVMNERKVDIE
;
A
#
# COMPACT_ATOMS: atom_id res chain seq x y z
N MET A 1 7.97 11.36 -26.81
CA MET A 1 8.39 11.54 -25.40
C MET A 1 9.60 12.46 -25.40
N THR A 2 9.66 13.50 -24.54
CA THR A 2 10.77 14.46 -24.48
C THR A 2 11.36 14.52 -23.07
N THR A 3 12.62 14.96 -22.92
CA THR A 3 13.27 15.09 -21.60
C THR A 3 12.51 16.03 -20.65
N ASP A 4 11.98 17.14 -21.16
CA ASP A 4 11.11 18.06 -20.40
C ASP A 4 9.86 17.34 -19.86
N LYS A 5 9.21 16.55 -20.73
CA LYS A 5 8.02 15.77 -20.34
C LYS A 5 8.34 14.75 -19.25
N ILE A 6 9.51 14.09 -19.32
CA ILE A 6 9.96 13.13 -18.29
C ILE A 6 10.20 13.83 -16.94
N LYS A 7 10.85 15.00 -16.94
CA LYS A 7 11.05 15.80 -15.71
C LYS A 7 9.70 16.16 -15.08
N ARG A 8 8.75 16.64 -15.87
CA ARG A 8 7.39 16.97 -15.41
C ARG A 8 6.63 15.75 -14.87
N MET A 9 6.84 14.56 -15.44
CA MET A 9 6.29 13.32 -14.89
C MET A 9 6.87 13.01 -13.50
N LEU A 10 8.17 13.21 -13.30
CA LEU A 10 8.81 13.05 -11.98
C LEU A 10 8.34 14.11 -10.97
N ASP A 11 8.13 15.36 -11.41
CA ASP A 11 7.54 16.42 -10.58
C ASP A 11 6.12 16.05 -10.13
N ALA A 12 5.32 15.44 -11.01
CA ALA A 12 3.99 14.92 -10.65
C ALA A 12 4.10 13.80 -9.61
N CYS A 13 5.10 12.90 -9.70
CA CYS A 13 5.36 11.90 -8.66
C CYS A 13 5.75 12.53 -7.31
N TYR A 14 6.48 13.65 -7.32
CA TYR A 14 6.78 14.40 -6.11
C TYR A 14 5.50 14.96 -5.46
N LEU A 15 4.59 15.54 -6.24
CA LEU A 15 3.28 15.98 -5.75
C LEU A 15 2.46 14.79 -5.21
N ALA A 16 2.43 13.66 -5.92
CA ALA A 16 1.74 12.46 -5.47
C ALA A 16 2.26 11.96 -4.12
N LYS A 17 3.59 12.00 -3.90
CA LYS A 17 4.18 11.71 -2.59
C LYS A 17 3.68 12.67 -1.51
N ARG A 18 3.66 13.98 -1.78
CA ARG A 18 3.17 15.00 -0.83
C ARG A 18 1.68 14.87 -0.52
N ILE A 19 0.85 14.49 -1.49
CA ILE A 19 -0.58 14.23 -1.26
C ILE A 19 -0.75 13.15 -0.19
N ARG A 20 0.09 12.10 -0.18
CA ARG A 20 0.06 11.08 0.88
C ARG A 20 0.44 11.61 2.26
N GLU A 21 1.19 12.71 2.33
CA GLU A 21 1.57 13.37 3.59
C GLU A 21 0.45 14.27 4.13
N LEU A 22 -0.59 14.57 3.33
CA LEU A 22 -1.79 15.30 3.74
C LEU A 22 -2.85 14.40 4.41
N LEU A 23 -2.62 13.08 4.44
CA LEU A 23 -3.49 12.15 5.15
C LEU A 23 -3.49 12.46 6.65
N PRO A 24 -4.58 12.14 7.38
CA PRO A 24 -4.70 12.42 8.80
C PRO A 24 -3.53 11.86 9.60
N GLU A 25 -3.18 12.56 10.68
CA GLU A 25 -2.14 12.11 11.59
C GLU A 25 -2.43 10.70 12.11
N LEU A 26 -1.43 9.85 11.94
CA LEU A 26 -1.45 8.48 12.41
C LEU A 26 -1.03 8.45 13.88
N PRO A 27 -1.50 7.45 14.68
CA PRO A 27 -1.01 7.25 16.03
C PRO A 27 0.52 7.19 16.08
N ASP A 28 1.13 7.61 17.18
CA ASP A 28 2.58 7.68 17.29
C ASP A 28 3.30 6.40 16.83
N GLY A 29 4.21 6.58 15.88
CA GLY A 29 4.96 5.49 15.28
C GLY A 29 4.23 4.68 14.22
N VAL A 30 2.98 4.98 13.87
CA VAL A 30 2.32 4.37 12.71
C VAL A 30 2.69 5.15 11.45
N THR A 31 3.02 4.44 10.37
CA THR A 31 3.39 5.07 9.10
C THR A 31 2.27 4.89 8.06
N PRO A 32 2.14 5.76 7.04
CA PRO A 32 1.14 5.59 5.98
C PRO A 32 1.27 4.26 5.22
N ALA A 33 2.45 3.64 5.25
CA ALA A 33 2.66 2.31 4.70
C ALA A 33 1.88 1.24 5.45
N TYR A 34 1.62 1.40 6.76
CA TYR A 34 0.87 0.40 7.53
C TYR A 34 -0.56 0.26 7.01
N ILE A 35 -1.22 1.38 6.71
CA ILE A 35 -2.57 1.40 6.15
C ILE A 35 -2.59 0.65 4.81
N GLN A 36 -1.64 0.94 3.92
CA GLN A 36 -1.53 0.23 2.64
C GLN A 36 -1.34 -1.29 2.80
N TYR A 37 -0.65 -1.76 3.85
CA TYR A 37 -0.50 -3.18 4.12
C TYR A 37 -1.82 -3.78 4.63
N MET A 38 -2.58 -3.06 5.44
CA MET A 38 -3.91 -3.47 5.91
C MET A 38 -4.88 -3.61 4.73
N ASP A 39 -4.95 -2.61 3.85
CA ASP A 39 -5.80 -2.60 2.66
C ASP A 39 -5.49 -3.80 1.75
N VAL A 40 -4.20 -4.11 1.57
CA VAL A 40 -3.77 -5.27 0.77
C VAL A 40 -4.16 -6.58 1.44
N ILE A 41 -4.01 -6.70 2.76
CA ILE A 41 -4.43 -7.91 3.48
C ILE A 41 -5.94 -8.12 3.33
N HIS A 42 -6.75 -7.08 3.52
CA HIS A 42 -8.21 -7.15 3.32
C HIS A 42 -8.59 -7.51 1.88
N THR A 43 -7.92 -6.89 0.91
CA THR A 43 -8.13 -7.18 -0.53
C THR A 43 -7.83 -8.65 -0.84
N LEU A 44 -6.72 -9.18 -0.31
CA LEU A 44 -6.33 -10.58 -0.48
C LEU A 44 -7.30 -11.54 0.25
N GLN A 45 -7.86 -11.11 1.38
CA GLN A 45 -8.85 -11.88 2.14
C GLN A 45 -10.24 -11.87 1.49
N LYS A 46 -10.55 -10.90 0.61
CA LYS A 46 -11.84 -10.77 -0.08
C LYS A 46 -13.05 -10.78 0.86
N GLY A 47 -12.90 -10.21 2.06
CA GLY A 47 -13.94 -10.22 3.10
C GLY A 47 -14.12 -11.56 3.82
N ASN A 48 -13.28 -12.55 3.57
CA ASN A 48 -13.23 -13.79 4.33
C ASN A 48 -11.95 -13.87 5.17
N SER A 49 -12.11 -13.65 6.48
CA SER A 49 -11.00 -13.64 7.44
C SER A 49 -10.30 -15.00 7.59
N ASP A 50 -10.92 -16.10 7.12
CA ASP A 50 -10.30 -17.44 7.10
C ASP A 50 -9.31 -17.62 5.94
N VAL A 51 -9.27 -16.67 4.98
CA VAL A 51 -8.27 -16.68 3.91
C VAL A 51 -6.92 -16.28 4.47
N ASN A 52 -5.96 -17.20 4.31
CA ASN A 52 -4.60 -17.02 4.78
C ASN A 52 -3.78 -16.18 3.80
N VAL A 53 -3.26 -15.04 4.27
CA VAL A 53 -2.37 -14.15 3.49
C VAL A 53 -0.91 -14.43 3.82
N LYS A 54 -0.05 -14.55 2.81
CA LYS A 54 1.40 -14.74 3.01
C LYS A 54 2.17 -13.45 2.74
N VAL A 55 3.39 -13.37 3.27
CA VAL A 55 4.33 -12.27 2.97
C VAL A 55 4.63 -12.17 1.47
N SER A 56 4.67 -13.29 0.74
CA SER A 56 4.81 -13.32 -0.71
C SER A 56 3.66 -12.58 -1.40
N ASP A 57 2.43 -12.81 -0.93
CA ASP A 57 1.23 -12.27 -1.57
C ASP A 57 1.18 -10.75 -1.39
N ILE A 58 1.55 -10.27 -0.20
CA ILE A 58 1.71 -8.83 0.09
C ILE A 58 2.82 -8.22 -0.78
N SER A 59 3.94 -8.92 -0.93
CA SER A 59 5.08 -8.50 -1.76
C SER A 59 4.68 -8.34 -3.23
N ASP A 60 3.94 -9.31 -3.75
CA ASP A 60 3.51 -9.33 -5.14
C ASP A 60 2.45 -8.24 -5.38
N MET A 61 1.49 -8.07 -4.47
CA MET A 61 0.45 -7.03 -4.57
C MET A 61 1.03 -5.60 -4.48
N LEU A 62 1.95 -5.36 -3.53
CA LEU A 62 2.58 -4.05 -3.35
C LEU A 62 3.72 -3.78 -4.34
N LYS A 63 4.14 -4.78 -5.12
CA LYS A 63 5.32 -4.71 -6.00
C LYS A 63 6.58 -4.25 -5.25
N LEU A 64 6.71 -4.69 -3.99
CA LEU A 64 7.83 -4.36 -3.11
C LEU A 64 8.74 -5.58 -2.94
N PRO A 65 10.07 -5.40 -2.79
CA PRO A 65 10.97 -6.50 -2.48
C PRO A 65 10.63 -7.19 -1.15
N ARG A 66 10.65 -8.53 -1.14
CA ARG A 66 10.37 -9.35 0.05
C ARG A 66 11.13 -8.95 1.32
N PRO A 67 12.42 -8.56 1.27
CA PRO A 67 13.13 -8.08 2.46
C PRO A 67 12.51 -6.82 3.08
N GLY A 68 12.05 -5.88 2.23
CA GLY A 68 11.37 -4.67 2.68
C GLY A 68 10.02 -4.98 3.32
N VAL A 69 9.23 -5.85 2.69
CA VAL A 69 7.93 -6.30 3.22
C VAL A 69 8.10 -7.00 4.57
N THR A 70 9.05 -7.93 4.67
CA THR A 70 9.33 -8.67 5.91
C THR A 70 9.69 -7.73 7.06
N ARG A 71 10.48 -6.69 6.77
CA ARG A 71 10.84 -5.66 7.75
C ARG A 71 9.60 -4.92 8.24
N THR A 72 8.77 -4.41 7.33
CA THR A 72 7.55 -3.66 7.68
C THR A 72 6.58 -4.53 8.47
N VAL A 73 6.33 -5.77 8.04
CA VAL A 73 5.46 -6.71 8.76
C VAL A 73 5.98 -6.98 10.17
N LYS A 74 7.29 -7.15 10.36
CA LYS A 74 7.89 -7.32 11.70
C LYS A 74 7.71 -6.09 12.58
N GLU A 75 7.82 -4.89 12.01
CA GLU A 75 7.57 -3.64 12.74
C GLU A 75 6.09 -3.49 13.13
N MET A 76 5.17 -3.81 12.22
CA MET A 76 3.72 -3.80 12.48
C MET A 76 3.31 -4.85 13.53
N GLU A 77 3.87 -6.05 13.47
CA GLU A 77 3.68 -7.11 14.46
C GLU A 77 4.17 -6.69 15.84
N LYS A 78 5.38 -6.11 15.94
CA LYS A 78 5.92 -5.59 17.21
C LYS A 78 5.02 -4.52 17.83
N LYS A 79 4.31 -3.75 17.00
CA LYS A 79 3.35 -2.72 17.44
C LYS A 79 1.94 -3.27 17.67
N GLY A 80 1.74 -4.57 17.46
CA GLY A 80 0.49 -5.27 17.72
C GLY A 80 -0.59 -5.05 16.67
N TYR A 81 -0.26 -4.61 15.45
CA TYR A 81 -1.21 -4.44 14.35
C TYR A 81 -1.42 -5.71 13.53
N LEU A 82 -0.42 -6.59 13.51
CA LEU A 82 -0.45 -7.86 12.79
C LEU A 82 -0.05 -9.00 13.73
N SER A 83 -0.48 -10.21 13.41
CA SER A 83 0.05 -11.45 13.98
C SER A 83 0.57 -12.38 12.89
N LYS A 84 1.62 -13.14 13.23
CA LYS A 84 2.16 -14.19 12.38
C LYS A 84 1.79 -15.56 12.91
N THR A 85 1.30 -16.41 12.02
CA THR A 85 1.03 -17.82 12.32
C THR A 85 1.81 -18.70 11.36
N ILE A 86 2.62 -19.59 11.90
CA ILE A 86 3.34 -20.58 11.09
C ILE A 86 2.34 -21.64 10.63
N SER A 87 2.38 -22.02 9.35
CA SER A 87 1.52 -23.09 8.84
C SER A 87 1.83 -24.41 9.55
N LYS A 88 0.77 -25.14 9.93
CA LYS A 88 0.89 -26.49 10.51
C LYS A 88 1.38 -27.52 9.48
N GLU A 89 1.21 -27.23 8.20
CA GLU A 89 1.57 -28.14 7.09
C GLU A 89 3.01 -27.91 6.58
N ASP A 90 3.49 -26.66 6.61
CA ASP A 90 4.85 -26.32 6.18
C ASP A 90 5.39 -25.16 7.02
N ALA A 91 6.37 -25.45 7.88
CA ALA A 91 6.98 -24.47 8.79
C ALA A 91 7.69 -23.30 8.05
N ARG A 92 7.89 -23.41 6.74
CA ARG A 92 8.44 -22.32 5.90
C ARG A 92 7.37 -21.30 5.49
N ILE A 93 6.09 -21.63 5.66
CA ILE A 93 4.98 -20.73 5.34
C ILE A 93 4.58 -19.96 6.60
N THR A 94 4.57 -18.64 6.49
CA THR A 94 4.07 -17.73 7.52
C THR A 94 2.85 -16.99 7.00
N TYR A 95 1.74 -17.12 7.72
CA TYR A 95 0.50 -16.40 7.48
C TYR A 95 0.46 -15.12 8.30
N ILE A 96 -0.09 -14.08 7.69
CA ILE A 96 -0.26 -12.74 8.24
C ILE A 96 -1.74 -12.49 8.41
N THR A 97 -2.12 -12.06 9.61
CA THR A 97 -3.50 -11.65 9.92
C THR A 97 -3.48 -10.33 10.67
N LEU A 98 -4.51 -9.52 10.47
CA LEU A 98 -4.73 -8.32 11.27
C LEU A 98 -5.17 -8.73 12.69
N THR A 99 -4.68 -8.00 13.67
CA THR A 99 -5.17 -8.09 15.05
C THR A 99 -6.39 -7.18 15.19
N GLU A 100 -7.11 -7.26 16.30
CA GLU A 100 -8.19 -6.31 16.61
C GLU A 100 -7.72 -4.85 16.56
N LYS A 101 -6.50 -4.57 17.04
CA LYS A 101 -5.87 -3.24 16.94
C LYS A 101 -5.58 -2.84 15.49
N GLY A 102 -5.22 -3.80 14.64
CA GLY A 102 -5.06 -3.62 13.19
C GLY A 102 -6.37 -3.26 12.52
N GLU A 103 -7.42 -4.03 12.82
CA GLU A 103 -8.77 -3.82 12.29
C GLU A 103 -9.34 -2.45 12.69
N GLN A 104 -9.23 -2.05 13.95
CA GLN A 104 -9.68 -0.75 14.42
C GLN A 104 -8.96 0.41 13.72
N LEU A 105 -7.66 0.25 13.41
CA LEU A 105 -6.89 1.26 12.69
C LEU A 105 -7.33 1.34 11.22
N SER A 106 -7.50 0.21 10.54
CA SER A 106 -8.01 0.17 9.17
C SER A 106 -9.41 0.77 9.11
N GLU A 107 -10.33 0.37 10.00
CA GLU A 107 -11.71 0.87 10.01
C GLU A 107 -11.77 2.39 10.20
N LYS A 108 -10.91 2.96 11.04
CA LYS A 108 -10.81 4.42 11.23
C LYS A 108 -10.43 5.14 9.94
N TYR A 109 -9.58 4.56 9.09
CA TYR A 109 -9.20 5.17 7.81
C TYR A 109 -10.22 4.87 6.72
N ASP A 110 -10.64 3.61 6.57
CA ASP A 110 -11.54 3.19 5.51
C ASP A 110 -12.95 3.74 5.66
N LYS A 111 -13.55 3.60 6.86
CA LYS A 111 -14.95 3.99 7.06
C LYS A 111 -15.13 5.48 7.36
N ASN A 112 -14.10 6.17 7.89
CA ASN A 112 -14.25 7.56 8.31
C ASN A 112 -13.51 8.53 7.39
N TYR A 113 -12.26 8.24 7.04
CA TYR A 113 -11.48 9.19 6.26
C TYR A 113 -11.84 9.15 4.77
N TYR A 114 -11.77 7.98 4.12
CA TYR A 114 -12.04 7.92 2.69
C TYR A 114 -13.50 8.23 2.35
N SER A 115 -14.45 7.75 3.15
CA SER A 115 -15.88 8.08 2.96
C SER A 115 -16.16 9.58 3.00
N ARG A 116 -15.52 10.31 3.91
CA ARG A 116 -15.62 11.79 3.98
C ARG A 116 -14.81 12.47 2.89
N LEU A 117 -13.69 11.88 2.47
CA LEU A 117 -12.86 12.46 1.41
C LEU A 117 -13.59 12.43 0.06
N VAL A 118 -14.39 11.40 -0.21
CA VAL A 118 -15.21 11.29 -1.43
C VAL A 118 -16.08 12.52 -1.64
N GLU A 119 -16.63 13.12 -0.58
CA GLU A 119 -17.44 14.35 -0.64
C GLU A 119 -16.68 15.57 -1.17
N TYR A 120 -15.35 15.55 -1.18
CA TYR A 120 -14.50 16.63 -1.68
C TYR A 120 -13.83 16.31 -3.03
N MET A 121 -14.15 15.17 -3.65
CA MET A 121 -13.54 14.73 -4.91
C MET A 121 -14.39 15.12 -6.15
N GLU A 122 -15.41 15.96 -6.00
CA GLU A 122 -16.37 16.31 -7.07
C GLU A 122 -15.71 16.90 -8.33
N ASP A 123 -14.53 17.53 -8.19
CA ASP A 123 -13.78 18.13 -9.29
C ASP A 123 -12.90 17.12 -10.07
N ILE A 124 -12.88 15.83 -9.67
CA ILE A 124 -12.11 14.77 -10.33
C ILE A 124 -13.08 13.73 -10.85
N SER A 125 -13.17 13.58 -12.18
CA SER A 125 -14.03 12.54 -12.76
C SER A 125 -13.45 11.13 -12.57
N ASP A 126 -14.31 10.11 -12.62
CA ASP A 126 -13.88 8.71 -12.57
C ASP A 126 -12.87 8.40 -13.68
N GLU A 127 -13.04 8.97 -14.88
CA GLU A 127 -12.10 8.80 -15.99
C GLU A 127 -10.74 9.45 -15.72
N GLU A 128 -10.70 10.61 -15.05
CA GLU A 128 -9.46 11.26 -14.66
C GLU A 128 -8.72 10.45 -13.59
N ALA A 129 -9.46 9.92 -12.60
CA ALA A 129 -8.92 9.05 -11.56
C ALA A 129 -8.36 7.74 -12.15
N ASP A 130 -9.11 7.06 -13.02
CA ASP A 130 -8.69 5.84 -13.70
C ASP A 130 -7.47 6.09 -14.59
N CYS A 131 -7.45 7.20 -15.32
CA CYS A 131 -6.32 7.61 -16.15
C CYS A 131 -5.06 7.85 -15.29
N MET A 132 -5.20 8.52 -14.15
CA MET A 132 -4.12 8.75 -13.19
C MET A 132 -3.56 7.42 -12.66
N ILE A 133 -4.43 6.53 -12.17
CA ILE A 133 -4.05 5.21 -11.65
C ILE A 133 -3.30 4.41 -12.71
N HIS A 134 -3.87 4.32 -13.92
CA HIS A 134 -3.26 3.57 -15.03
C HIS A 134 -1.90 4.14 -15.44
N THR A 135 -1.81 5.46 -15.57
CA THR A 135 -0.58 6.12 -16.04
C THR A 135 0.54 6.01 -15.02
N ILE A 136 0.23 6.16 -13.73
CA ILE A 136 1.22 5.99 -12.65
C ILE A 136 1.70 4.54 -12.59
N ASP A 137 0.79 3.55 -12.66
CA ASP A 137 1.19 2.14 -12.66
C ASP A 137 2.10 1.81 -13.85
N LYS A 138 1.73 2.29 -15.04
CA LYS A 138 2.55 2.12 -16.25
C LYS A 138 3.92 2.78 -16.10
N PHE A 139 3.99 3.99 -15.55
CA PHE A 139 5.26 4.68 -15.35
C PHE A 139 6.13 3.96 -14.32
N TYR A 140 5.55 3.49 -13.20
CA TYR A 140 6.26 2.70 -12.21
C TYR A 140 6.86 1.43 -12.81
N ARG A 141 6.10 0.67 -13.61
CA ARG A 141 6.62 -0.54 -14.29
C ARG A 141 7.81 -0.22 -15.18
N VAL A 142 7.72 0.85 -15.98
CA VAL A 142 8.84 1.30 -16.84
C VAL A 142 10.10 1.60 -16.02
N MET A 143 9.96 2.32 -14.90
CA MET A 143 11.09 2.67 -14.04
C MET A 143 11.66 1.48 -13.27
N ASN A 144 10.83 0.49 -12.93
CA ASN A 144 11.24 -0.69 -12.18
C ASN A 144 11.90 -1.75 -13.09
N GLU A 145 11.44 -1.89 -14.33
CA GLU A 145 11.92 -2.91 -15.28
C GLU A 145 13.10 -2.43 -16.12
N ARG A 146 13.22 -1.12 -16.35
CA ARG A 146 14.24 -0.54 -17.24
C ARG A 146 15.26 0.24 -16.42
N LYS A 147 16.51 -0.19 -16.45
CA LYS A 147 17.63 0.55 -15.87
C LYS A 147 18.16 1.53 -16.90
N VAL A 148 18.34 2.78 -16.48
CA VAL A 148 19.14 3.77 -17.20
C VAL A 148 20.38 3.96 -16.35
N ASP A 149 21.51 3.45 -16.83
CA ASP A 149 22.79 3.71 -16.21
C ASP A 149 23.23 5.13 -16.60
N ILE A 150 23.78 5.85 -15.63
CA ILE A 150 24.41 7.16 -15.84
C ILE A 150 25.92 6.88 -15.83
N GLU A 151 26.59 7.17 -16.94
CA GLU A 151 28.06 7.17 -17.04
C GLU A 151 28.69 8.32 -16.25
#